data_AF-A0A6P8P227-F1
#
_entry.id   AF-A0A6P8P227-F1
#
_cell.length_a   1.000
_cell.length_b   1.000
_cell.length_c   1.000
_cell.angle_alpha   90.00
_cell.angle_beta   90.00
_cell.angle_gamma   90.00
#
_symmetry.space_group_name_H-M   'P 1'
#
loop_
_entity.id
_entity.type
_entity.pdbx_description
1 polymer ?
#
loop_
_entity_poly.entity_id
_entity_poly.type
_entity_poly.pdbx_seq_one_letter_code
_entity_poly.pdbx_strand_id
1 'polypeptide(L)'
;MYPCVSFVLVYSIIHTVAHESNGSLLETLHSYFVTDYDPTIEDSYTKQCVIDDIPAKLDILDTAGQEEFSAMREQYMRSGEGFLLVFSITELSSFDEILKFHRQILRVKDREEFPMLMVGNKADLDYHRVVQVEEAQNRARRLKIPYIECSAKLRMNVDQAFHELVRIVRKFQLSERPPLELNYKKNKKKCCML
;
A
#
# COMPACT_ATOMS: atom_id res chain seq x y z
N MET A 1 13.98 -7.25 23.27
CA MET A 1 12.78 -6.40 23.12
C MET A 1 12.53 -6.28 21.63
N TYR A 2 11.60 -7.04 21.06
CA TYR A 2 11.26 -6.92 19.64
C TYR A 2 10.60 -5.54 19.46
N PRO A 3 11.03 -4.69 18.51
CA PRO A 3 10.33 -3.43 18.27
C PRO A 3 9.00 -3.78 17.61
N CYS A 4 7.97 -3.99 18.44
CA CYS A 4 6.61 -4.23 18.03
C CYS A 4 5.92 -2.86 17.93
N VAL A 5 6.26 -2.14 16.87
CA VAL A 5 5.50 -0.95 16.44
C VAL A 5 5.57 -0.95 14.92
N SER A 6 4.81 -1.86 14.30
CA SER A 6 4.53 -1.80 12.87
C SER A 6 3.30 -0.93 12.69
N PHE A 7 3.55 0.36 12.55
CA PHE A 7 2.62 1.31 11.98
C PHE A 7 2.73 1.16 10.46
N VAL A 8 1.63 1.02 9.73
CA VAL A 8 1.69 1.05 8.26
C VAL A 8 0.72 2.11 7.79
N LEU A 9 1.29 3.26 7.40
CA LEU A 9 0.55 4.30 6.69
C LEU A 9 0.32 3.85 5.27
N VAL A 10 -0.93 3.51 4.96
CA VAL A 10 -1.34 3.09 3.61
C VAL A 10 -2.05 4.25 2.93
N TYR A 11 -1.42 4.78 1.90
CA TYR A 11 -2.00 5.83 1.06
C TYR A 11 -2.68 5.18 -0.15
N SER A 12 -3.99 5.37 -0.31
CA SER A 12 -4.73 4.91 -1.48
C SER A 12 -5.00 6.08 -2.41
N ILE A 13 -4.47 6.00 -3.63
CA ILE A 13 -4.71 7.02 -4.66
C ILE A 13 -5.87 6.53 -5.50
N ILE A 14 -7.09 6.81 -5.05
CA ILE A 14 -8.31 6.41 -5.76
C ILE A 14 -8.65 7.51 -6.77
N HIS A 15 -8.17 7.36 -8.01
CA HIS A 15 -8.84 8.01 -9.14
C HIS A 15 -9.77 6.99 -9.79
N THR A 16 -11.00 6.91 -9.28
CA THR A 16 -12.12 6.48 -10.12
C THR A 16 -13.42 7.10 -9.59
N VAL A 17 -13.78 8.23 -10.21
CA VAL A 17 -15.12 8.75 -10.45
C VAL A 17 -16.12 8.63 -9.28
N ALA A 18 -16.29 9.75 -8.57
CA ALA A 18 -17.37 10.06 -7.63
C ALA A 18 -18.77 10.16 -8.30
N HIS A 19 -19.03 9.38 -9.35
CA HIS A 19 -20.36 9.31 -9.95
C HIS A 19 -20.76 7.85 -10.10
N GLU A 20 -21.87 7.53 -9.43
CA GLU A 20 -22.59 6.25 -9.39
C GLU A 20 -22.01 5.19 -8.42
N SER A 21 -22.45 5.30 -7.16
CA SER A 21 -22.91 4.18 -6.31
C SER A 21 -21.97 3.01 -5.99
N ASN A 22 -20.69 3.06 -6.34
CA ASN A 22 -19.77 1.93 -6.20
C ASN A 22 -18.65 2.27 -5.21
N GLY A 23 -18.76 1.73 -3.99
CA GLY A 23 -17.98 2.16 -2.84
C GLY A 23 -16.46 2.02 -2.96
N SER A 24 -15.76 2.82 -2.15
CA SER A 24 -14.29 2.83 -2.08
C SER A 24 -13.75 1.52 -1.46
N LEU A 25 -12.48 1.19 -1.72
CA LEU A 25 -11.83 0.04 -1.06
C LEU A 25 -11.86 0.16 0.47
N LEU A 26 -11.88 1.39 0.98
CA LEU A 26 -11.96 1.72 2.38
C LEU A 26 -13.37 1.57 2.96
N GLU A 27 -14.40 2.02 2.25
CA GLU A 27 -15.81 1.77 2.61
C GLU A 27 -16.09 0.26 2.74
N THR A 28 -15.40 -0.56 1.95
CA THR A 28 -15.54 -2.02 1.97
C THR A 28 -14.92 -2.67 3.21
N LEU A 29 -13.89 -2.07 3.80
CA LEU A 29 -13.28 -2.55 5.05
C LEU A 29 -14.25 -2.39 6.24
N HIS A 30 -15.16 -1.43 6.16
CA HIS A 30 -16.23 -1.25 7.13
C HIS A 30 -17.38 -2.15 6.72
N SER A 31 -17.75 -3.15 7.54
CA SER A 31 -18.82 -4.07 7.17
C SER A 31 -20.22 -3.43 7.09
N TYR A 32 -20.33 -2.10 7.22
CA TYR A 32 -21.56 -1.34 7.17
C TYR A 32 -21.35 -0.09 6.30
N PHE A 33 -22.19 0.01 5.27
CA PHE A 33 -22.44 1.24 4.52
C PHE A 33 -22.56 2.42 5.49
N VAL A 34 -21.65 3.39 5.37
CA VAL A 34 -21.97 4.76 5.75
C VAL A 34 -22.57 5.37 4.49
N THR A 35 -23.86 5.66 4.53
CA THR A 35 -24.64 6.22 3.42
C THR A 35 -24.36 7.70 3.15
N ASP A 36 -23.47 8.33 3.92
CA ASP A 36 -23.10 9.73 3.77
C ASP A 36 -21.62 9.84 3.43
N TYR A 37 -21.31 9.81 2.12
CA TYR A 37 -19.99 10.15 1.59
C TYR A 37 -19.87 11.68 1.56
N ASP A 38 -19.01 12.25 2.40
CA ASP A 38 -18.63 13.66 2.34
C ASP A 38 -17.24 13.79 1.70
N PRO A 39 -17.14 14.25 0.44
CA PRO A 39 -15.86 14.36 -0.29
C PRO A 39 -14.88 15.39 0.31
N THR A 40 -15.24 16.11 1.37
CA THR A 40 -14.42 17.18 1.95
C THR A 40 -13.59 16.78 3.16
N ILE A 41 -13.82 15.60 3.74
CA ILE A 41 -13.16 15.17 4.98
C ILE A 41 -12.13 14.07 4.66
N GLU A 42 -10.87 14.35 5.00
CA GLU A 42 -9.79 13.38 5.01
C GLU A 42 -10.17 12.21 5.93
N ASP A 43 -10.46 11.05 5.35
CA ASP A 43 -10.80 9.87 6.16
C ASP A 43 -9.54 9.07 6.49
N SER A 44 -9.17 9.08 7.77
CA SER A 44 -8.14 8.20 8.34
C SER A 44 -8.77 7.04 9.09
N TYR A 45 -8.30 5.83 8.82
CA TYR A 45 -8.86 4.59 9.34
C TYR A 45 -7.79 3.75 10.03
N THR A 46 -8.03 3.34 11.27
CA THR A 46 -7.13 2.42 11.98
C THR A 46 -7.70 1.02 12.03
N LYS A 47 -6.93 0.02 11.58
CA LYS A 47 -7.27 -1.42 11.69
C LYS A 47 -6.14 -2.16 12.39
N GLN A 48 -6.46 -2.88 13.47
CA GLN A 48 -5.56 -3.86 14.07
C GLN A 48 -5.86 -5.24 13.49
N CYS A 49 -4.82 -5.93 13.01
CA CYS A 49 -4.94 -7.30 12.52
C CYS A 49 -3.67 -8.10 12.79
N VAL A 50 -3.72 -9.40 12.51
CA VAL A 50 -2.57 -10.29 12.55
C VAL A 50 -2.28 -10.72 11.12
N ILE A 51 -1.07 -10.43 10.65
CA ILE A 51 -0.61 -10.78 9.30
C ILE A 51 0.63 -11.65 9.48
N ASP A 52 0.59 -12.88 8.96
CA ASP A 52 1.64 -13.88 9.09
C ASP A 52 2.07 -14.08 10.56
N ASP A 53 1.07 -14.25 11.45
CA ASP A 53 1.22 -14.41 12.90
C ASP A 53 1.88 -13.24 13.65
N ILE A 54 2.10 -12.12 12.95
CA ILE A 54 2.68 -10.90 13.54
C ILE A 54 1.59 -9.82 13.61
N PRO A 55 1.29 -9.29 14.81
CA PRO A 55 0.37 -8.16 14.98
C PRO A 55 0.79 -6.96 14.12
N ALA A 56 -0.19 -6.29 13.52
CA ALA A 56 -0.02 -5.08 12.73
C ALA A 56 -1.08 -4.06 13.11
N LYS A 57 -0.69 -2.78 13.17
CA LYS A 57 -1.61 -1.64 13.23
C LYS A 57 -1.49 -0.89 11.91
N LEU A 58 -2.55 -0.92 11.12
CA LEU A 58 -2.64 -0.22 9.85
C LEU A 58 -3.36 1.09 10.11
N ASP A 59 -2.73 2.21 9.78
CA ASP A 59 -3.35 3.53 9.80
C ASP A 59 -3.47 3.99 8.33
N ILE A 60 -4.64 3.77 7.76
CA ILE A 60 -4.92 3.92 6.33
C ILE A 60 -5.45 5.34 6.11
N LEU A 61 -4.93 6.01 5.11
CA LEU A 61 -5.34 7.34 4.72
C LEU A 61 -5.97 7.28 3.32
N ASP A 62 -7.25 7.65 3.23
CA ASP A 62 -7.92 7.86 1.94
C ASP A 62 -7.69 9.29 1.45
N THR A 63 -7.41 9.44 0.16
CA THR A 63 -7.15 10.77 -0.45
C THR A 63 -7.93 11.03 -1.72
N ALA A 64 -9.10 10.40 -1.86
CA ALA A 64 -10.00 10.65 -2.97
C ALA A 64 -10.23 12.16 -3.22
N GLY A 65 -10.05 12.59 -4.48
CA GLY A 65 -10.68 13.81 -5.02
C GLY A 65 -10.07 15.18 -4.70
N GLN A 66 -9.18 15.33 -3.71
CA GLN A 66 -8.60 16.66 -3.41
C GLN A 66 -7.28 16.88 -4.17
N GLU A 67 -7.35 17.17 -5.47
CA GLU A 67 -6.20 17.62 -6.26
C GLU A 67 -5.72 19.04 -5.88
N GLU A 68 -6.53 19.79 -5.13
CA GLU A 68 -6.33 21.22 -4.91
C GLU A 68 -5.20 21.57 -3.93
N PHE A 69 -4.67 20.60 -3.16
CA PHE A 69 -3.59 20.84 -2.18
C PHE A 69 -2.36 19.93 -2.38
N SER A 70 -1.53 20.28 -3.36
CA SER A 70 -0.26 19.60 -3.66
C SER A 70 0.68 19.46 -2.44
N ALA A 71 0.67 20.43 -1.53
CA ALA A 71 1.51 20.43 -0.32
C ALA A 71 1.13 19.32 0.68
N MET A 72 -0.17 19.03 0.85
CA MET A 72 -0.63 17.96 1.76
C MET A 72 -0.27 16.59 1.19
N ARG A 73 -0.46 16.40 -0.12
CA ARG A 73 -0.05 15.19 -0.84
C ARG A 73 1.43 14.86 -0.64
N GLU A 74 2.31 15.85 -0.77
CA GLU A 74 3.74 15.66 -0.52
C GLU A 74 4.03 15.29 0.94
N GLN A 75 3.30 15.85 1.91
CA GLN A 75 3.44 15.48 3.32
C GLN A 75 3.09 14.00 3.55
N TYR A 76 2.00 13.50 2.97
CA TYR A 76 1.61 12.09 3.08
C TYR A 76 2.59 11.17 2.35
N MET A 77 3.09 11.58 1.18
CA MET A 77 4.16 10.85 0.50
C MET A 77 5.43 10.81 1.36
N ARG A 78 5.72 11.86 2.12
CA ARG A 78 6.89 11.91 3.01
C ARG A 78 6.73 10.98 4.21
N SER A 79 5.58 10.98 4.88
CA SER A 79 5.35 10.16 6.07
C SER A 79 4.94 8.70 5.77
N GLY A 80 4.33 8.42 4.63
CA GLY A 80 3.76 7.11 4.29
C GLY A 80 4.77 5.98 4.28
N GLU A 81 4.45 4.85 4.90
CA GLU A 81 5.37 3.70 4.97
C GLU A 81 5.18 2.71 3.82
N GLY A 82 4.01 2.73 3.18
CA GLY A 82 3.73 2.01 1.93
C GLY A 82 2.55 2.61 1.17
N PHE A 83 2.47 2.38 -0.14
CA PHE A 83 1.44 3.00 -0.98
C PHE A 83 0.67 1.95 -1.78
N LEU A 84 -0.66 2.07 -1.79
CA LEU A 84 -1.52 1.38 -2.76
C LEU A 84 -1.74 2.32 -3.95
N LEU A 85 -1.26 1.91 -5.12
CA LEU A 85 -1.49 2.62 -6.37
C LEU A 85 -2.71 2.00 -7.05
N VAL A 86 -3.88 2.62 -6.85
CA VAL A 86 -5.17 2.07 -7.27
C VAL A 86 -5.60 2.70 -8.59
N PHE A 87 -6.02 1.89 -9.54
CA PHE A 87 -6.69 2.32 -10.77
C PHE A 87 -7.96 1.48 -10.97
N SER A 88 -8.88 1.90 -11.83
CA SER A 88 -10.00 1.05 -12.26
C SER A 88 -9.67 0.32 -13.55
N ILE A 89 -9.97 -0.98 -13.61
CA ILE A 89 -9.82 -1.76 -14.84
C ILE A 89 -10.73 -1.27 -15.97
N THR A 90 -11.74 -0.46 -15.66
CA THR A 90 -12.70 0.13 -16.61
C THR A 90 -12.32 1.55 -17.04
N GLU A 91 -11.24 2.13 -16.52
CA GLU A 91 -10.85 3.51 -16.77
C GLU A 91 -9.36 3.64 -17.10
N LEU A 92 -9.04 3.78 -18.40
CA LEU A 92 -7.65 3.84 -18.87
C LEU A 92 -6.88 5.06 -18.32
N SER A 93 -7.54 6.21 -18.16
CA SER A 93 -6.93 7.42 -17.60
C SER A 93 -6.38 7.16 -16.18
N SER A 94 -7.14 6.48 -15.32
CA SER A 94 -6.69 6.11 -13.97
C SER A 94 -5.44 5.21 -13.99
N PHE A 95 -5.34 4.32 -14.98
CA PHE A 95 -4.19 3.45 -15.14
C PHE A 95 -2.94 4.24 -15.56
N ASP A 96 -3.09 5.24 -16.42
CA ASP A 96 -1.99 6.11 -16.86
C ASP A 96 -1.42 6.99 -15.75
N GLU A 97 -2.24 7.36 -14.77
CA GLU A 97 -1.78 8.11 -13.60
C GLU A 97 -0.88 7.30 -12.66
N ILE A 98 -0.93 5.96 -12.68
CA ILE A 98 -0.08 5.10 -11.84
C ILE A 98 1.40 5.47 -12.00
N LEU A 99 1.85 5.76 -13.23
CA LEU A 99 3.23 6.13 -13.50
C LEU A 99 3.61 7.49 -12.88
N LYS A 100 2.69 8.46 -12.90
CA LYS A 100 2.86 9.79 -12.31
C LYS A 100 3.05 9.65 -10.80
N PHE A 101 2.15 8.93 -10.14
CA PHE A 101 2.22 8.73 -8.69
C PHE A 101 3.43 7.94 -8.24
N HIS A 102 3.76 6.84 -8.93
CA HIS A 102 4.97 6.06 -8.65
C HIS A 102 6.24 6.93 -8.68
N ARG A 103 6.41 7.74 -9.73
CA ARG A 103 7.55 8.66 -9.86
C ARG A 103 7.55 9.74 -8.78
N GLN A 104 6.39 10.29 -8.46
CA GLN A 104 6.28 11.33 -7.44
C GLN A 104 6.64 10.79 -6.05
N ILE A 105 6.17 9.59 -5.69
CA ILE A 105 6.51 8.93 -4.43
C ILE A 105 8.01 8.71 -4.32
N LEU A 106 8.64 8.10 -5.33
CA LEU A 106 10.08 7.86 -5.34
C LEU A 106 10.89 9.16 -5.21
N ARG A 107 10.46 10.23 -5.89
CA ARG A 107 11.08 11.55 -5.78
C ARG A 107 10.95 12.14 -4.38
N VAL A 108 9.78 12.07 -3.76
CA VAL A 108 9.56 12.60 -2.39
C VAL A 108 10.31 11.77 -1.35
N LYS A 109 10.42 10.46 -1.56
CA LYS A 109 11.17 9.54 -0.71
C LYS A 109 12.68 9.63 -0.89
N ASP A 110 13.14 10.23 -1.99
CA ASP A 110 14.54 10.24 -2.40
C ASP A 110 15.13 8.81 -2.45
N ARG A 111 14.43 7.93 -3.19
CA ARG A 111 14.73 6.50 -3.30
C ARG A 111 14.51 5.99 -4.73
N GLU A 112 15.22 4.94 -5.12
CA GLU A 112 14.97 4.22 -6.37
C GLU A 112 13.83 3.20 -6.26
N GLU A 113 13.65 2.61 -5.08
CA GLU A 113 12.61 1.62 -4.77
C GLU A 113 11.99 1.96 -3.40
N PHE A 114 10.67 1.80 -3.28
CA PHE A 114 9.94 2.02 -2.03
C PHE A 114 8.72 1.08 -1.96
N PRO A 115 8.26 0.65 -0.76
CA PRO A 115 7.09 -0.21 -0.63
C PRO A 115 5.83 0.33 -1.32
N MET A 116 5.43 -0.34 -2.40
CA MET A 116 4.27 0.01 -3.20
C MET A 116 3.61 -1.27 -3.73
N LEU A 117 2.28 -1.26 -3.88
CA LEU A 117 1.50 -2.32 -4.52
C LEU A 117 0.54 -1.68 -5.53
N MET A 118 0.55 -2.17 -6.76
CA MET A 118 -0.39 -1.74 -7.78
C MET A 118 -1.70 -2.54 -7.67
N VAL A 119 -2.84 -1.85 -7.71
CA VAL A 119 -4.15 -2.44 -7.48
C VAL A 119 -5.11 -2.08 -8.61
N GLY A 120 -5.59 -3.08 -9.35
CA GLY A 120 -6.65 -2.93 -10.36
C GLY A 120 -8.02 -3.14 -9.71
N ASN A 121 -8.73 -2.07 -9.40
CA ASN A 121 -10.06 -2.11 -8.79
C ASN A 121 -11.17 -2.27 -9.83
N LYS A 122 -12.40 -2.52 -9.36
CA LYS A 122 -13.61 -2.76 -10.17
C LYS A 122 -13.52 -4.02 -11.03
N ALA A 123 -12.80 -5.04 -10.55
CA ALA A 123 -12.68 -6.33 -11.24
C ALA A 123 -14.02 -7.08 -11.42
N ASP A 124 -15.07 -6.68 -10.71
CA ASP A 124 -16.45 -7.13 -10.93
C ASP A 124 -17.06 -6.65 -12.26
N LEU A 125 -16.49 -5.60 -12.86
CA LEU A 125 -16.93 -5.01 -14.12
C LEU A 125 -16.10 -5.51 -15.31
N ASP A 126 -15.79 -6.81 -15.36
CA ASP A 126 -14.91 -7.40 -16.38
C ASP A 126 -15.43 -7.21 -17.82
N TYR A 127 -16.77 -7.18 -18.00
CA TYR A 127 -17.39 -6.85 -19.30
C TYR A 127 -17.12 -5.41 -19.78
N HIS A 128 -16.75 -4.51 -18.88
CA HIS A 128 -16.37 -3.12 -19.17
C HIS A 128 -14.85 -2.91 -19.09
N ARG A 129 -14.06 -3.98 -19.03
CA ARG A 129 -12.61 -3.91 -18.94
C ARG A 129 -12.02 -3.19 -20.16
N VAL A 130 -11.25 -2.15 -19.88
CA VAL A 130 -10.42 -1.45 -20.88
C VAL A 130 -8.94 -1.66 -20.64
N VAL A 131 -8.53 -1.98 -19.40
CA VAL A 131 -7.15 -2.30 -19.04
C VAL A 131 -6.97 -3.81 -18.95
N GLN A 132 -6.17 -4.38 -19.85
CA GLN A 132 -5.91 -5.82 -19.88
C GLN A 132 -5.02 -6.25 -18.73
N VAL A 133 -5.28 -7.44 -18.18
CA VAL A 133 -4.50 -8.02 -17.07
C VAL A 133 -3.02 -8.09 -17.43
N GLU A 134 -2.70 -8.51 -18.65
CA GLU A 134 -1.32 -8.60 -19.14
C GLU A 134 -0.64 -7.23 -19.20
N GLU A 135 -1.37 -6.19 -19.62
CA GLU A 135 -0.84 -4.83 -19.69
C GLU A 135 -0.53 -4.28 -18.28
N ALA A 136 -1.44 -4.48 -17.33
CA ALA A 136 -1.23 -4.14 -15.93
C ALA A 136 -0.03 -4.90 -15.34
N GLN A 137 0.05 -6.21 -15.55
CA GLN A 137 1.18 -7.02 -15.10
C GLN A 137 2.52 -6.58 -15.72
N ASN A 138 2.52 -6.21 -17.01
CA ASN A 138 3.69 -5.67 -17.69
C ASN A 138 4.12 -4.33 -17.07
N ARG A 139 3.18 -3.43 -16.78
CA ARG A 139 3.45 -2.14 -16.12
C ARG A 139 4.03 -2.35 -14.73
N ALA A 140 3.41 -3.20 -13.91
CA ALA A 140 3.88 -3.55 -12.57
C ALA A 140 5.32 -4.10 -12.58
N ARG A 141 5.63 -5.03 -13.51
CA ARG A 141 6.97 -5.58 -13.70
C ARG A 141 8.01 -4.51 -14.03
N ARG A 142 7.68 -3.55 -14.91
CA ARG A 142 8.57 -2.43 -15.26
C ARG A 142 8.80 -1.49 -14.08
N LEU A 143 7.78 -1.28 -13.25
CA LEU A 143 7.85 -0.48 -12.03
C LEU A 143 8.48 -1.23 -10.85
N LYS A 144 8.75 -2.54 -10.98
CA LYS A 144 9.26 -3.43 -9.92
C LYS A 144 8.36 -3.49 -8.68
N ILE A 145 7.05 -3.36 -8.87
CA ILE A 145 6.05 -3.47 -7.79
C ILE A 145 5.08 -4.63 -8.11
N PRO A 146 4.53 -5.31 -7.10
CA PRO A 146 3.52 -6.34 -7.32
C PRO A 146 2.21 -5.74 -7.84
N TYR A 147 1.35 -6.62 -8.38
CA TYR A 147 0.02 -6.29 -8.90
C TYR A 147 -1.03 -7.26 -8.35
N ILE A 148 -2.19 -6.73 -7.97
CA ILE A 148 -3.37 -7.50 -7.60
C ILE A 148 -4.63 -6.84 -8.16
N GLU A 149 -5.61 -7.64 -8.59
CA GLU A 149 -6.94 -7.13 -8.93
C GLU A 149 -7.90 -7.29 -7.75
N CYS A 150 -8.73 -6.29 -7.50
CA CYS A 150 -9.72 -6.30 -6.43
C CYS A 150 -11.08 -5.79 -6.91
N SER A 151 -12.10 -6.10 -6.12
CA SER A 151 -13.42 -5.47 -6.24
C SER A 151 -13.84 -5.04 -4.86
N ALA A 152 -13.88 -3.72 -4.64
CA ALA A 152 -14.48 -3.13 -3.45
C ALA A 152 -15.94 -3.63 -3.29
N LYS A 153 -16.72 -3.55 -4.37
CA LYS A 153 -18.13 -3.98 -4.40
C LYS A 153 -18.34 -5.42 -3.94
N LEU A 154 -17.51 -6.35 -4.41
CA LEU A 154 -17.62 -7.78 -4.07
C LEU A 154 -16.75 -8.17 -2.86
N ARG A 155 -16.05 -7.22 -2.23
CA ARG A 155 -15.01 -7.47 -1.21
C ARG A 155 -13.93 -8.44 -1.68
N MET A 156 -13.70 -8.54 -2.98
CA MET A 156 -12.71 -9.45 -3.55
C MET A 156 -11.32 -8.84 -3.40
N ASN A 157 -10.39 -9.58 -2.81
CA ASN A 157 -8.97 -9.21 -2.66
C ASN A 157 -8.69 -7.90 -1.90
N VAL A 158 -9.68 -7.33 -1.22
CA VAL A 158 -9.51 -6.08 -0.47
C VAL A 158 -8.55 -6.27 0.70
N ASP A 159 -8.83 -7.21 1.61
CA ASP A 159 -7.94 -7.52 2.73
C ASP A 159 -6.58 -8.02 2.24
N GLN A 160 -6.56 -8.83 1.17
CA GLN A 160 -5.34 -9.36 0.56
C GLN A 160 -4.42 -8.22 0.08
N ALA A 161 -4.95 -7.16 -0.53
CA ALA A 161 -4.16 -6.02 -0.98
C ALA A 161 -3.47 -5.31 0.19
N PHE A 162 -4.19 -5.05 1.29
CA PHE A 162 -3.60 -4.45 2.48
C PHE A 162 -2.57 -5.36 3.15
N HIS A 163 -2.87 -6.65 3.27
CA HIS A 163 -1.94 -7.62 3.87
C HIS A 163 -0.65 -7.74 3.04
N GLU A 164 -0.77 -7.77 1.72
CA GLU A 164 0.39 -7.85 0.84
C GLU A 164 1.25 -6.59 0.95
N LEU A 165 0.64 -5.41 1.00
CA LEU A 165 1.41 -4.18 1.23
C LEU A 165 2.16 -4.22 2.56
N VAL A 166 1.53 -4.68 3.65
CA VAL A 166 2.20 -4.84 4.94
C VAL A 166 3.41 -5.78 4.85
N ARG A 167 3.32 -6.88 4.08
CA ARG A 167 4.46 -7.79 3.85
C ARG A 167 5.59 -7.09 3.12
N ILE A 168 5.29 -6.30 2.08
CA ILE A 168 6.28 -5.53 1.33
C ILE A 168 6.99 -4.53 2.26
N VAL A 169 6.23 -3.79 3.06
CA VAL A 169 6.77 -2.82 4.03
C VAL A 169 7.69 -3.50 5.04
N ARG A 170 7.26 -4.63 5.62
CA ARG A 170 8.08 -5.41 6.57
C ARG A 170 9.38 -5.89 5.93
N LYS A 171 9.31 -6.41 4.70
CA LYS A 171 10.49 -6.87 3.97
C LYS A 171 11.49 -5.74 3.70
N PHE A 172 10.98 -4.57 3.29
CA PHE A 172 11.80 -3.38 3.07
C PHE A 172 12.44 -2.88 4.37
N GLN A 173 11.68 -2.77 5.45
CA GLN A 173 12.23 -2.38 6.76
C GLN A 173 13.30 -3.34 7.27
N LEU A 174 13.17 -4.65 6.97
CA LEU A 174 14.19 -5.64 7.32
C LEU A 174 15.47 -5.48 6.51
N SER A 175 15.41 -5.14 5.22
CA SER A 175 16.61 -4.89 4.41
C SER A 175 17.35 -3.62 4.79
N GLU A 176 16.65 -2.63 5.36
CA GLU A 176 17.25 -1.35 5.80
C GLU A 176 17.91 -1.44 7.19
N ARG A 177 17.74 -2.54 7.93
CA ARG A 177 18.39 -2.70 9.24
C ARG A 177 19.89 -2.94 9.04
N PRO A 178 20.78 -2.22 9.76
CA PRO A 178 22.20 -2.51 9.72
C PRO A 178 22.44 -3.96 10.19
N PRO A 179 23.41 -4.68 9.60
CA PRO A 179 23.78 -6.01 10.06
C PRO A 179 24.10 -5.96 11.55
N LEU A 180 23.55 -6.90 12.33
CA LEU A 180 23.94 -7.07 13.72
C LEU A 180 25.44 -7.42 13.73
N GLU A 181 26.30 -6.53 14.25
CA GLU A 181 27.67 -6.90 14.56
C GLU A 181 27.65 -7.99 15.65
N LEU A 182 27.81 -9.25 15.22
CA LEU A 182 27.99 -10.38 16.12
C LEU A 182 29.34 -10.21 16.81
N ASN A 183 29.32 -9.60 17.99
CA ASN A 183 30.47 -9.48 18.88
C ASN A 183 30.81 -10.87 19.45
N TYR A 184 31.49 -11.70 18.65
CA TYR A 184 31.94 -13.02 19.06
C TYR A 184 33.08 -12.85 20.08
N LYS A 185 32.73 -12.73 21.37
CA LYS A 185 33.70 -12.80 22.46
C LYS A 185 34.33 -14.20 22.45
N LYS A 186 35.48 -14.34 21.78
CA LYS A 186 36.36 -15.50 21.89
C LYS A 186 36.87 -15.61 23.34
N ASN A 187 36.12 -16.30 24.19
CA ASN A 187 36.66 -16.78 25.46
C ASN A 187 37.66 -17.91 25.16
N LYS A 188 38.94 -17.54 24.99
CA LYS A 188 40.07 -18.49 25.03
C LYS A 188 40.16 -19.05 26.44
N LYS A 189 39.59 -20.25 26.67
CA LYS A 189 39.91 -21.05 27.85
C LYS A 189 41.40 -21.42 27.77
N LYS A 190 42.21 -20.96 28.72
CA LYS A 190 43.57 -21.47 28.94
C LYS A 190 43.45 -22.93 29.39
N CYS A 191 43.92 -23.87 28.58
CA CYS A 191 44.15 -25.23 29.02
C CYS A 191 45.52 -25.27 29.71
N CYS A 192 45.54 -25.48 31.02
CA CYS A 192 46.74 -25.91 31.73
C CYS A 192 46.87 -27.42 31.53
N MET A 193 47.94 -27.85 30.87
CA MET A 193 48.41 -29.23 30.96
C MET A 193 49.47 -29.23 32.06
N LEU A 194 49.18 -29.93 33.15
CA LEU A 194 50.15 -30.38 34.15
C LEU A 194 50.72 -31.73 33.70
#